data_AF-X0RZC4-F1
#
_entry.id   AF-X0RZC4-F1
#
_cell.length_a   1.000
_cell.length_b   1.000
_cell.length_c   1.000
_cell.angle_alpha   90.00
_cell.angle_beta   90.00
_cell.angle_gamma   90.00
#
_symmetry.space_group_name_H-M   'P 1'
#
loop_
_entity.id
_entity.type
_entity.pdbx_description
1 polymer ?
#
loop_
_entity_poly.entity_id
_entity_poly.type
_entity_poly.pdbx_seq_one_letter_code
_entity_poly.pdbx_strand_id
1 'polypeptide(L)'
;MSWWILLNVQTAVFFAALAVFVYLRRPPLPLWPSLFYALVCMMLWSVGELGTVYAPTVAWKQAALVVLYSGSIFLSPACWITAFRFAEAHDKPFRWARPALIRASLWIAIVLWLAAG
;
A
#
# COMPACT_ATOMS: atom_id res chain seq x y z
N MET A 1 3.67 -24.13 -14.20
CA MET A 1 3.55 -22.79 -13.58
C MET A 1 2.29 -22.80 -12.73
N SER A 2 2.41 -22.65 -11.42
CA SER A 2 1.29 -22.73 -10.48
C SER A 2 0.31 -21.58 -10.76
N TRP A 3 -1.00 -21.85 -10.78
CA TRP A 3 -2.03 -20.84 -11.03
C TRP A 3 -1.94 -19.62 -10.09
N TRP A 4 -1.48 -19.84 -8.85
CA TRP A 4 -1.17 -18.79 -7.87
C TRP A 4 -0.17 -17.73 -8.36
N ILE A 5 0.81 -18.12 -9.19
CA ILE A 5 1.83 -17.21 -9.70
C ILE A 5 1.21 -16.21 -10.66
N LEU A 6 0.38 -16.72 -11.57
CA LEU A 6 -0.32 -15.89 -12.54
C LEU A 6 -1.21 -14.88 -11.83
N LEU A 7 -1.89 -15.29 -10.75
CA LEU A 7 -2.70 -14.38 -9.94
C LEU A 7 -1.87 -13.29 -9.26
N ASN A 8 -0.72 -13.61 -8.66
CA ASN A 8 0.11 -12.60 -8.00
C ASN A 8 0.76 -11.64 -9.00
N VAL A 9 1.21 -12.14 -10.15
CA VAL A 9 1.71 -11.29 -11.25
C VAL A 9 0.60 -10.38 -11.76
N GLN A 10 -0.60 -10.92 -11.99
CA GLN A 10 -1.75 -10.14 -12.43
C GLN A 10 -2.13 -9.06 -11.39
N THR A 11 -2.10 -9.40 -10.11
CA THR A 11 -2.37 -8.49 -9.01
C THR A 11 -1.37 -7.33 -8.97
N ALA A 12 -0.07 -7.63 -9.09
CA ALA A 12 0.98 -6.61 -9.13
C ALA A 12 0.82 -5.67 -10.34
N VAL A 13 0.57 -6.23 -11.53
CA VAL A 13 0.33 -5.45 -12.76
C VAL A 13 -0.93 -4.60 -12.63
N PHE A 14 -2.00 -5.14 -12.06
CA PHE A 14 -3.26 -4.44 -11.86
C PHE A 14 -3.10 -3.23 -10.93
N PHE A 15 -2.44 -3.41 -9.77
CA PHE A 15 -2.19 -2.29 -8.86
C PHE A 15 -1.24 -1.25 -9.44
N ALA A 16 -0.22 -1.66 -10.20
CA ALA A 16 0.66 -0.74 -10.92
C ALA A 16 -0.13 0.08 -11.95
N ALA A 17 -0.96 -0.57 -12.76
CA ALA A 17 -1.79 0.09 -13.76
C ALA A 17 -2.79 1.06 -13.13
N LEU A 18 -3.43 0.67 -12.02
CA LEU A 18 -4.32 1.56 -11.27
C LEU A 18 -3.57 2.74 -10.65
N ALA A 19 -2.38 2.53 -10.08
CA ALA A 19 -1.57 3.61 -9.52
C ALA A 19 -1.21 4.64 -10.60
N VAL A 20 -0.76 4.16 -11.78
CA VAL A 20 -0.49 5.03 -12.95
C VAL A 20 -1.77 5.74 -13.40
N PHE A 21 -2.89 5.04 -13.51
CA PHE A 21 -4.16 5.63 -13.90
C PHE A 21 -4.59 6.75 -12.93
N VAL A 22 -4.52 6.50 -11.62
CA VAL A 22 -4.85 7.50 -10.58
C VAL A 22 -3.89 8.68 -10.61
N TYR A 23 -2.59 8.42 -10.84
CA TYR A 23 -1.58 9.47 -10.99
C TYR A 23 -1.88 10.39 -12.18
N LEU A 24 -2.28 9.81 -13.31
CA LEU A 24 -2.60 10.55 -14.53
C LEU A 24 -3.95 11.27 -14.46
N ARG A 25 -4.97 10.64 -13.86
CA ARG A 25 -6.35 11.19 -13.80
C ARG A 25 -6.60 12.16 -12.66
N ARG A 26 -5.79 12.12 -11.59
CA ARG A 26 -5.86 13.04 -10.43
C ARG A 26 -7.29 13.24 -9.90
N PRO A 27 -7.87 12.23 -9.21
CA PRO A 27 -9.14 12.37 -8.47
C PRO A 27 -9.13 13.57 -7.50
N PRO A 28 -10.29 13.96 -6.94
CA PRO A 28 -10.39 15.12 -6.05
C PRO A 28 -9.35 15.10 -4.92
N LEU A 29 -8.87 16.30 -4.57
CA LEU A 29 -7.66 16.56 -3.79
C LEU A 29 -7.55 15.91 -2.38
N PRO A 30 -8.61 15.54 -1.64
CA PRO A 30 -8.40 14.71 -0.44
C PRO A 30 -8.04 13.27 -0.80
N LEU A 31 -8.63 12.71 -1.87
CA LEU A 31 -8.56 11.30 -2.21
C LEU A 31 -7.28 10.93 -2.96
N TRP A 32 -6.86 11.76 -3.91
CA TRP A 32 -5.74 11.46 -4.82
C TRP A 32 -4.46 10.94 -4.13
N PRO A 33 -3.85 11.67 -3.18
CA PRO A 33 -2.59 11.22 -2.60
C PRO A 33 -2.78 9.95 -1.78
N SER A 34 -3.92 9.81 -1.08
CA SER A 34 -4.21 8.64 -0.25
C SER A 34 -4.48 7.38 -1.06
N LEU A 35 -5.22 7.50 -2.17
CA LEU A 35 -5.53 6.39 -3.06
C LEU A 35 -4.28 5.91 -3.79
N PHE A 36 -3.48 6.85 -4.30
CA PHE A 36 -2.21 6.51 -4.93
C PHE A 36 -1.29 5.77 -3.96
N TYR A 37 -1.16 6.28 -2.73
CA TYR A 37 -0.33 5.66 -1.70
C TYR A 37 -0.79 4.23 -1.34
N ALA A 38 -2.10 4.02 -1.18
CA ALA A 38 -2.65 2.69 -0.91
C ALA A 38 -2.35 1.70 -2.05
N LEU A 39 -2.52 2.12 -3.31
CA LEU A 39 -2.23 1.30 -4.49
C LEU A 39 -0.74 0.95 -4.58
N VAL A 40 0.15 1.89 -4.25
CA VAL A 40 1.60 1.63 -4.18
C VAL A 40 1.91 0.61 -3.07
N CYS A 41 1.30 0.71 -1.89
CA CYS A 41 1.50 -0.27 -0.82
C CYS A 41 1.04 -1.68 -1.22
N MET A 42 -0.13 -1.80 -1.87
CA MET A 42 -0.63 -3.07 -2.40
C MET A 42 0.27 -3.65 -3.50
N MET A 43 0.82 -2.79 -4.36
CA MET A 43 1.79 -3.18 -5.38
C MET A 43 3.09 -3.69 -4.74
N LEU A 44 3.64 -2.96 -3.76
CA LEU A 44 4.85 -3.38 -3.03
C LEU A 44 4.64 -4.72 -2.32
N TRP A 45 3.48 -4.93 -1.70
CA TRP A 45 3.12 -6.21 -1.10
C TRP A 45 3.16 -7.35 -2.13
N SER A 46 2.50 -7.16 -3.28
CA SER A 46 2.40 -8.18 -4.34
C SER A 46 3.77 -8.47 -4.97
N VAL A 47 4.58 -7.44 -5.22
CA VAL A 47 5.94 -7.58 -5.77
C VAL A 47 6.88 -8.23 -4.76
N GLY A 48 6.78 -7.85 -3.49
CA GLY A 48 7.54 -8.44 -2.40
C GLY A 48 7.24 -9.93 -2.28
N GLU A 49 5.97 -10.33 -2.31
CA GLU A 49 5.56 -11.74 -2.26
C GLU A 49 6.20 -12.54 -3.41
N LEU A 50 6.06 -12.07 -4.65
CA LEU A 50 6.69 -12.69 -5.82
C LEU A 50 8.21 -12.80 -5.65
N GLY A 51 8.86 -11.73 -5.18
CA GLY A 51 10.29 -11.73 -4.92
C GLY A 51 10.69 -12.75 -3.86
N THR A 52 9.90 -12.92 -2.79
CA THR A 52 10.24 -13.88 -1.72
C THR A 52 10.14 -15.34 -2.15
N VAL A 53 9.24 -15.64 -3.08
CA VAL A 53 9.03 -17.00 -3.60
C VAL A 53 10.06 -17.35 -4.68
N TYR A 54 10.44 -16.40 -5.53
CA TYR A 54 11.26 -16.66 -6.73
C TYR A 54 12.67 -16.07 -6.69
N ALA A 55 13.07 -15.42 -5.60
CA ALA A 55 14.42 -14.87 -5.48
C ALA A 55 15.50 -15.97 -5.64
N PRO A 56 16.47 -15.79 -6.54
CA PRO A 56 17.50 -16.79 -6.81
C PRO A 56 18.57 -16.85 -5.70
N THR A 57 18.67 -15.81 -4.86
CA THR A 57 19.67 -15.74 -3.79
C THR A 57 19.05 -15.26 -2.48
N VAL A 58 19.74 -15.55 -1.38
CA VAL A 58 19.36 -15.09 -0.03
C VAL A 58 19.28 -13.57 0.04
N ALA A 59 20.22 -12.86 -0.60
CA ALA A 59 20.22 -11.39 -0.64
C ALA A 59 18.97 -10.84 -1.36
N TRP A 60 18.59 -11.44 -2.51
CA TRP A 60 17.36 -11.08 -3.21
C TRP A 60 16.11 -11.39 -2.39
N LYS A 61 16.13 -12.50 -1.64
CA LYS A 61 15.02 -12.88 -0.76
C LYS A 61 14.85 -11.90 0.41
N GLN A 62 15.96 -11.43 0.99
CA GLN A 62 15.95 -10.39 2.01
C GLN A 62 15.42 -9.06 1.47
N ALA A 63 15.88 -8.63 0.29
CA ALA A 63 15.35 -7.43 -0.35
C ALA A 63 13.84 -7.54 -0.63
N ALA A 64 13.39 -8.71 -1.11
CA ALA A 64 11.97 -8.97 -1.34
C ALA A 64 11.14 -8.97 -0.04
N LEU A 65 11.69 -9.49 1.06
CA LEU A 65 11.05 -9.40 2.38
C LEU A 65 10.91 -7.95 2.83
N VAL A 66 11.94 -7.11 2.65
CA VAL A 66 11.86 -5.68 2.98
C VAL A 66 10.75 -5.01 2.17
N VAL A 67 10.65 -5.30 0.87
CA VAL A 67 9.58 -4.78 0.00
C VAL A 67 8.20 -5.25 0.46
N LEU A 68 8.06 -6.55 0.77
CA LEU A 68 6.83 -7.16 1.27
C LEU A 68 6.36 -6.54 2.59
N TYR A 69 7.26 -6.41 3.57
CA TYR A 69 6.95 -5.84 4.87
C TYR A 69 6.68 -4.34 4.79
N SER A 70 7.39 -3.61 3.93
CA SER A 70 7.09 -2.20 3.65
C SER A 70 5.66 -2.05 3.12
N GLY A 71 5.29 -2.84 2.11
CA GLY A 71 3.91 -2.88 1.61
C GLY A 71 2.92 -3.19 2.72
N SER A 72 3.16 -4.25 3.50
CA SER A 72 2.25 -4.72 4.56
C SER A 72 2.02 -3.70 5.68
N ILE A 73 3.10 -3.14 6.23
CA ILE A 73 3.07 -2.24 7.39
C ILE A 73 2.33 -0.95 7.06
N PHE A 74 2.55 -0.42 5.86
CA PHE A 74 1.92 0.82 5.42
C PHE A 74 0.54 0.63 4.79
N LEU A 75 0.16 -0.59 4.39
CA LEU A 75 -1.13 -0.84 3.76
C LEU A 75 -2.31 -0.53 4.67
N SER A 76 -2.29 -1.01 5.92
CA SER A 76 -3.38 -0.76 6.87
C SER A 76 -3.65 0.74 7.09
N PRO A 77 -2.65 1.57 7.46
CA PRO A 77 -2.87 3.01 7.59
C PRO A 77 -3.23 3.65 6.25
N ALA A 78 -2.66 3.21 5.12
CA ALA A 78 -3.02 3.73 3.80
C ALA A 78 -4.51 3.54 3.50
N CYS A 79 -5.04 2.33 3.67
CA CYS A 79 -6.46 2.03 3.46
C CYS A 79 -7.37 2.87 4.37
N TRP A 80 -6.98 3.06 5.63
CA TRP A 80 -7.74 3.88 6.58
C TRP A 80 -7.78 5.35 6.18
N ILE A 81 -6.65 5.90 5.76
CA ILE A 81 -6.58 7.26 5.24
C ILE A 81 -7.44 7.38 3.98
N THR A 82 -7.33 6.43 3.04
CA THR A 82 -8.16 6.44 1.83
C THR A 82 -9.65 6.43 2.15
N ALA A 83 -10.09 5.61 3.11
CA ALA A 83 -11.49 5.56 3.54
C ALA A 83 -11.98 6.90 4.12
N PHE A 84 -11.16 7.56 4.96
CA PHE A 84 -11.49 8.88 5.50
C PHE A 84 -11.56 9.95 4.40
N ARG A 85 -10.58 9.97 3.51
CA ARG A 85 -10.53 10.92 2.39
C ARG A 85 -11.65 10.69 1.37
N PHE A 86 -12.07 9.44 1.18
CA PHE A 86 -13.24 9.11 0.38
C PHE A 86 -14.52 9.66 1.01
N ALA A 87 -14.69 9.52 2.32
CA ALA A 87 -15.85 10.04 3.04
C ALA A 87 -15.88 11.59 3.06
N GLU A 88 -14.73 12.24 3.19
CA GLU A 88 -14.58 13.70 3.03
C GLU A 88 -14.96 14.17 1.62
N ALA A 89 -14.54 13.42 0.58
CA ALA A 89 -14.90 13.74 -0.81
C ALA A 89 -16.41 13.62 -1.11
N HIS A 90 -17.17 12.95 -0.24
CA HIS A 90 -18.63 12.76 -0.35
C HIS A 90 -19.42 13.57 0.70
N ASP A 91 -18.80 14.58 1.32
CA ASP A 91 -19.42 15.45 2.35
C ASP A 91 -19.96 14.70 3.57
N LYS A 92 -19.42 13.51 3.87
CA LYS A 92 -19.78 12.68 5.03
C LYS A 92 -18.57 12.44 5.93
N PRO A 93 -17.93 13.48 6.50
CA PRO A 93 -16.74 13.29 7.31
C PRO A 93 -17.07 12.49 8.57
N PHE A 94 -16.23 11.49 8.86
CA PHE A 94 -16.31 10.76 10.11
C PHE A 94 -15.96 11.69 11.28
N ARG A 95 -16.95 12.07 12.08
CA ARG A 95 -16.79 13.01 13.22
C ARG A 95 -15.74 12.59 14.26
N TRP A 96 -15.41 11.30 14.30
CA TRP A 96 -14.44 10.69 15.22
C TRP A 96 -13.05 10.52 14.59
N ALA A 97 -12.92 10.67 13.27
CA ALA A 97 -11.65 10.57 12.56
C ALA A 97 -10.83 11.85 12.72
N ARG A 98 -10.30 12.06 13.93
CA ARG A 98 -9.42 13.19 14.21
C ARG A 98 -8.13 13.05 13.40
N PRO A 99 -7.56 14.14 12.84
CA PRO A 99 -6.24 14.13 12.19
C PRO A 99 -5.11 13.54 13.06
N ALA A 100 -5.31 13.48 14.38
CA ALA A 100 -4.42 12.82 15.32
C ALA A 100 -4.39 11.29 15.14
N LEU A 101 -5.52 10.62 14.85
CA LEU A 101 -5.58 9.17 14.66
C LEU A 101 -4.87 8.75 13.37
N ILE A 102 -5.05 9.52 12.29
CA ILE A 102 -4.34 9.33 11.03
C ILE A 102 -2.83 9.42 11.28
N ARG A 103 -2.36 10.48 11.93
CA ARG A 103 -0.94 10.64 12.26
C ARG A 103 -0.42 9.54 13.18
N ALA A 104 -1.18 9.14 14.20
CA ALA A 104 -0.79 8.07 15.11
C ALA A 104 -0.59 6.74 14.36
N SER A 105 -1.50 6.38 13.44
CA SER A 105 -1.37 5.15 12.65
C SER A 105 -0.12 5.15 11.74
N LEU A 106 0.22 6.30 11.14
CA LEU A 106 1.44 6.45 10.36
C LEU A 106 2.70 6.38 11.23
N TRP A 107 2.69 7.02 12.40
CA TRP A 107 3.81 6.94 13.34
C TRP A 107 4.03 5.53 13.86
N ILE A 108 2.97 4.81 14.21
CA ILE A 108 3.05 3.41 14.62
C ILE A 108 3.65 2.57 13.48
N ALA A 109 3.18 2.78 12.24
CA ALA A 109 3.73 2.07 11.07
C ALA A 109 5.22 2.38 10.85
N ILE A 110 5.64 3.64 10.96
CA ILE A 110 7.05 4.03 10.84
C ILE A 110 7.90 3.39 11.95
N VAL A 111 7.44 3.44 13.20
CA VAL A 111 8.15 2.84 14.34
C VAL A 111 8.26 1.32 14.17
N LEU A 112 7.18 0.65 13.75
CA LEU A 112 7.20 -0.78 13.46
C LEU A 112 8.15 -1.13 12.31
N TRP A 113 8.18 -0.31 11.26
CA TRP A 113 9.09 -0.51 10.14
C TRP A 113 10.56 -0.33 10.55
N LEU A 114 10.87 0.70 11.34
CA LEU A 114 12.21 0.93 11.88
C LEU A 114 12.65 -0.14 12.90
N ALA A 115 11.71 -0.70 13.67
CA ALA A 115 12.00 -1.78 14.61
C ALA A 115 12.16 -3.15 13.92
N ALA A 116 11.67 -3.29 12.68
CA ALA A 116 11.73 -4.52 11.90
C ALA A 116 12.92 -4.58 10.92
N GLY A 117 13.63 -3.46 10.70
CA GLY A 117 14.83 -3.35 9.87
C GLY A 117 16.11 -3.42 10.67
#